data_AF-A0A5P6VPS3-F1
#
_entry.id   AF-A0A5P6VPS3-F1
#
_cell.length_a   1.000
_cell.length_b   1.000
_cell.length_c   1.000
_cell.angle_alpha   90.00
_cell.angle_beta   90.00
_cell.angle_gamma   90.00
#
_symmetry.space_group_name_H-M   'P 1'
#
loop_
_entity.id
_entity.type
_entity.pdbx_description
1 polymer ?
#
loop_
_entity_poly.entity_id
_entity_poly.type
_entity_poly.pdbx_seq_one_letter_code
_entity_poly.pdbx_strand_id
1 'polypeptide(L)'
;MSKWILQRKSADYAGLSAKLGVDPVIVRLMVNRGLSTYEEMEEYLHPRMDKLPDPHLFADMDLACELLMEAIDEGVKIRVVGDYDVDGIMSTYILTSAIREVGGDVDYAVPHRMVDGYGINPDMVQQAYDEGVRFIITCDNGIAAAPAIDLAKELGMTFVVTDHHEVPFELAEDGVTKIQKLPNADAVVDPKRDDCNYPFKGICGAQVAWKLTEVLFEFLGLEKEMSDAYLQFAAIATVCDVMELKGENRATVYHGIKAIERTENIGIDALLARTELKGKPLSCYHLGFIIGPCLNASGRLDTASRAIELLFETDNAKALAMANELVELNTQRKNMTQIGIDKARELIENSDLSQDRVLVVYIPELHESLAGIVAGRIRESYNKPVLVITDAEDGAKGSGRSIPAYNMFEELTGVKDVFTKFGGHPMAAGVSLPTEKVEELRTRLNERCTLTEDDMQEVIKIDCDMPLAYISEELVDSIDLLAPFGTGNTKPLFALKNVPILKAAYIGKEGQYLRLTVQAENGTPMTAMLFRNVPEFEALVAEKYGATAWQALTSGQPTNVAMDLIYEPSINEFRGNRSIQIMVENFK
;
A
#
# COMPACT_ATOMS: atom_id res chain seq x y z
N MET A 1 -19.07 18.17 1.81
CA MET A 1 -18.43 18.48 0.51
C MET A 1 -16.92 18.46 0.70
N SER A 2 -16.15 17.93 -0.25
CA SER A 2 -14.69 17.90 -0.16
C SER A 2 -14.06 19.30 -0.31
N LYS A 3 -12.86 19.52 0.21
CA LYS A 3 -12.07 20.76 0.10
C LYS A 3 -11.07 20.62 -1.04
N TRP A 4 -11.18 21.46 -2.07
CA TRP A 4 -10.35 21.38 -3.28
C TRP A 4 -9.21 22.40 -3.20
N ILE A 5 -7.97 21.92 -3.31
CA ILE A 5 -6.76 22.75 -3.20
C ILE A 5 -5.95 22.63 -4.50
N LEU A 6 -5.89 23.71 -5.27
CA LEU A 6 -5.07 23.78 -6.48
C LEU A 6 -3.60 24.04 -6.13
N GLN A 7 -2.71 23.17 -6.59
CA GLN A 7 -1.28 23.35 -6.43
C GLN A 7 -0.73 24.39 -7.42
N ARG A 8 0.01 25.36 -6.90
CA ARG A 8 0.65 26.42 -7.69
C ARG A 8 2.07 26.63 -7.18
N LYS A 9 3.03 25.99 -7.85
CA LYS A 9 4.46 26.32 -7.75
C LYS A 9 4.90 27.07 -9.00
N SER A 10 6.06 27.72 -8.96
CA SER A 10 6.62 28.45 -10.09
C SER A 10 7.94 27.79 -10.50
N ALA A 11 8.17 27.65 -11.80
CA ALA A 11 9.41 27.15 -12.38
C ALA A 11 9.54 27.63 -13.85
N ASP A 12 10.71 27.43 -14.45
CA ASP A 12 10.91 27.63 -15.89
C ASP A 12 10.33 26.45 -16.69
N TYR A 13 8.99 26.42 -16.80
CA TYR A 13 8.29 25.31 -17.46
C TYR A 13 8.69 25.14 -18.93
N ALA A 14 8.90 26.25 -19.65
CA ALA A 14 9.27 26.21 -21.06
C ALA A 14 10.71 25.72 -21.27
N GLY A 15 11.66 26.23 -20.48
CA GLY A 15 13.06 25.82 -20.57
C GLY A 15 13.27 24.35 -20.16
N LEU A 16 12.61 23.90 -19.10
CA LEU A 16 12.66 22.49 -18.67
C LEU A 16 11.97 21.56 -19.66
N SER A 17 10.81 21.97 -20.20
CA SER A 17 10.08 21.21 -21.23
C SER A 17 10.95 20.97 -22.46
N ALA A 18 11.62 22.02 -22.96
CA ALA A 18 12.51 21.92 -24.11
C ALA A 18 13.71 20.99 -23.86
N LYS A 19 14.26 20.96 -22.64
CA LYS A 19 15.38 20.10 -22.27
C LYS A 19 14.98 18.63 -22.11
N LEU A 20 13.85 18.37 -21.45
CA LEU A 20 13.34 17.03 -21.15
C LEU A 20 12.61 16.40 -22.35
N GLY A 21 12.21 17.20 -23.34
CA GLY A 21 11.45 16.71 -24.50
C GLY A 21 10.02 16.31 -24.16
N VAL A 22 9.43 16.90 -23.12
CA VAL A 22 8.05 16.62 -22.66
C VAL A 22 7.19 17.88 -22.69
N ASP A 23 5.86 17.74 -22.71
CA ASP A 23 4.93 18.87 -22.66
C ASP A 23 5.10 19.71 -21.38
N PRO A 24 4.96 21.06 -21.42
CA PRO A 24 5.04 21.92 -20.23
C PRO A 24 4.13 21.52 -19.07
N VAL A 25 2.98 20.89 -19.35
CA VAL A 25 2.08 20.33 -18.34
C VAL A 25 2.80 19.24 -17.55
N ILE A 26 3.56 18.34 -18.19
CA ILE A 26 4.31 17.27 -17.50
C ILE A 26 5.35 17.87 -16.55
N VAL A 27 6.06 18.91 -16.98
CA VAL A 27 6.99 19.65 -16.11
C VAL A 27 6.24 20.27 -14.93
N ARG A 28 5.08 20.90 -15.18
CA ARG A 28 4.25 21.49 -14.12
C ARG A 28 3.82 20.45 -13.08
N LEU A 29 3.41 19.26 -13.53
CA LEU A 29 3.05 18.14 -12.66
C LEU A 29 4.24 17.71 -11.79
N MET A 30 5.43 17.54 -12.38
CA MET A 30 6.66 17.18 -11.65
C MET A 30 7.08 18.25 -10.63
N VAL A 31 7.00 19.53 -10.99
CA VAL A 31 7.28 20.66 -10.08
C VAL A 31 6.33 20.67 -8.90
N ASN A 32 5.03 20.46 -9.17
CA ASN A 32 4.00 20.38 -8.14
C ASN A 32 4.26 19.22 -7.16
N ARG A 33 4.81 18.10 -7.65
CA ARG A 33 5.30 16.97 -6.83
C ARG A 33 6.58 17.24 -6.04
N GLY A 34 7.25 18.37 -6.27
CA GLY A 34 8.44 18.80 -5.52
C GLY A 34 9.76 18.63 -6.27
N LEU A 35 9.75 18.21 -7.53
CA LEU A 35 10.94 18.09 -8.36
C LEU A 35 11.32 19.48 -8.90
N SER A 36 12.54 19.92 -8.66
CA SER A 36 12.95 21.31 -8.88
C SER A 36 14.06 21.48 -9.92
N THR A 37 14.83 20.41 -10.17
CA THR A 37 15.97 20.41 -11.09
C THR A 37 15.73 19.53 -12.31
N TYR A 38 16.52 19.72 -13.36
CA TYR A 38 16.49 18.88 -14.55
C TYR A 38 16.85 17.43 -14.20
N GLU A 39 17.88 17.25 -13.37
CA GLU A 39 18.40 15.95 -12.95
C GLU A 39 17.36 15.16 -12.16
N GLU A 40 16.66 15.80 -11.22
CA GLU A 40 15.57 15.17 -10.46
C GLU A 40 14.41 14.73 -11.38
N MET A 41 14.08 15.53 -12.40
CA MET A 41 13.00 15.20 -13.35
C MET A 41 13.40 14.10 -14.33
N GLU A 42 14.64 14.13 -14.82
CA GLU A 42 15.19 13.10 -15.71
C GLU A 42 15.22 11.75 -14.99
N GLU A 43 15.73 11.70 -13.76
CA GLU A 43 15.74 10.49 -12.93
C GLU A 43 14.32 10.00 -12.59
N TYR A 44 13.39 10.93 -12.40
CA TYR A 44 12.00 10.61 -12.17
C TYR A 44 11.31 9.99 -13.40
N LEU A 45 11.53 10.54 -14.60
CA LEU A 45 10.96 10.02 -15.85
C LEU A 45 11.65 8.74 -16.32
N HIS A 46 12.95 8.64 -16.07
CA HIS A 46 13.80 7.54 -16.53
C HIS A 46 14.64 6.99 -15.37
N PRO A 47 14.02 6.31 -14.38
CA PRO A 47 14.76 5.73 -13.26
C PRO A 47 15.79 4.72 -13.74
N ARG A 48 16.99 4.71 -13.16
CA ARG A 48 18.08 3.81 -13.57
C ARG A 48 18.54 2.90 -12.44
N MET A 49 18.77 1.63 -12.76
CA MET A 49 19.23 0.62 -11.80
C MET A 49 20.67 0.86 -11.33
N ASP A 50 21.50 1.52 -12.14
CA ASP A 50 22.89 1.89 -11.78
C ASP A 50 22.98 3.07 -10.80
N LYS A 51 21.83 3.64 -10.41
CA LYS A 51 21.71 4.74 -9.44
C LYS A 51 21.09 4.34 -8.12
N LEU A 52 20.72 3.06 -7.95
CA LEU A 52 20.29 2.58 -6.64
C LEU A 52 21.43 2.75 -5.62
N PRO A 53 21.11 3.10 -4.36
CA PRO A 53 22.13 3.25 -3.35
C PRO A 53 22.89 1.95 -3.12
N ASP A 54 24.16 2.12 -2.76
CA ASP A 54 25.07 1.03 -2.46
C ASP A 54 24.63 0.30 -1.16
N PRO A 55 24.35 -1.02 -1.21
CA PRO A 55 23.93 -1.79 -0.05
C PRO A 55 25.01 -1.85 1.06
N HIS A 56 26.29 -1.65 0.75
CA HIS A 56 27.34 -1.57 1.78
C HIS A 56 27.20 -0.36 2.71
N LEU A 57 26.32 0.60 2.40
CA LEU A 57 26.03 1.75 3.26
C LEU A 57 25.09 1.43 4.42
N PHE A 58 24.46 0.25 4.43
CA PHE A 58 23.71 -0.24 5.58
C PHE A 58 24.65 -0.56 6.75
N ALA A 59 24.23 -0.22 7.97
CA ALA A 59 24.90 -0.73 9.15
C ALA A 59 24.73 -2.26 9.24
N ASP A 60 25.82 -2.95 9.59
CA ASP A 60 25.94 -4.42 9.71
C ASP A 60 25.60 -5.25 8.46
N MET A 61 25.46 -4.66 7.26
CA MET A 61 25.18 -5.44 6.05
C MET A 61 26.30 -6.43 5.72
N ASP A 62 27.54 -5.95 5.70
CA ASP A 62 28.72 -6.78 5.44
C ASP A 62 28.87 -7.86 6.51
N LEU A 63 28.68 -7.48 7.79
CA LEU A 63 28.74 -8.41 8.93
C LEU A 63 27.66 -9.50 8.82
N ALA A 64 26.43 -9.15 8.45
CA ALA A 64 25.37 -10.13 8.24
C ALA A 64 25.73 -11.13 7.12
N CYS A 65 26.34 -10.65 6.04
CA CYS A 65 26.80 -11.51 4.94
C CYS A 65 27.99 -12.39 5.35
N GLU A 66 28.95 -11.85 6.12
CA GLU A 66 30.06 -12.63 6.69
C GLU A 66 29.56 -13.77 7.58
N LEU A 67 28.64 -13.48 8.50
CA LEU A 67 28.02 -14.48 9.38
C LEU A 67 27.24 -15.55 8.60
N LEU A 68 26.51 -15.14 7.55
CA LEU A 68 25.81 -16.08 6.67
C LEU A 68 26.77 -17.00 5.92
N MET A 69 27.85 -16.46 5.35
CA MET A 69 28.86 -17.26 4.65
C MET A 69 29.53 -18.27 5.59
N GLU A 70 29.89 -17.85 6.80
CA GLU A 70 30.46 -18.76 7.81
C GLU A 70 29.49 -19.90 8.13
N ALA A 71 28.20 -19.58 8.35
CA ALA A 71 27.17 -20.60 8.59
C ALA A 71 27.01 -21.56 7.40
N ILE A 72 27.05 -21.05 6.17
CA ILE A 72 26.97 -21.87 4.94
C ILE A 72 28.18 -22.79 4.83
N ASP A 73 29.40 -22.27 5.01
CA ASP A 73 30.65 -23.02 4.92
C ASP A 73 30.76 -24.13 5.98
N GLU A 74 30.24 -23.87 7.18
CA GLU A 74 30.20 -24.84 8.28
C GLU A 74 29.05 -25.86 8.15
N GLY A 75 28.14 -25.68 7.19
CA GLY A 75 26.95 -26.53 7.05
C GLY A 75 25.97 -26.38 8.22
N VAL A 76 25.93 -25.19 8.83
CA VAL A 76 25.00 -24.85 9.90
C VAL A 76 23.59 -24.75 9.31
N LYS A 77 22.62 -25.36 10.00
CA LYS A 77 21.21 -25.23 9.65
C LYS A 77 20.70 -23.83 9.96
N ILE A 78 20.26 -23.13 8.91
CA ILE A 78 19.76 -21.75 8.91
C ILE A 78 18.23 -21.77 8.84
N ARG A 79 17.58 -20.84 9.55
CA ARG A 79 16.15 -20.57 9.41
C ARG A 79 15.89 -19.10 9.09
N VAL A 80 15.17 -18.86 8.00
CA VAL A 80 14.61 -17.55 7.68
C VAL A 80 13.27 -17.40 8.40
N VAL A 81 13.06 -16.33 9.16
CA VAL A 81 11.77 -16.04 9.81
C VAL A 81 11.16 -14.77 9.23
N GLY A 82 10.13 -14.91 8.41
CA GLY A 82 9.42 -13.78 7.81
C GLY A 82 8.13 -13.41 8.53
N ASP A 83 7.38 -12.46 7.96
CA ASP A 83 6.02 -12.12 8.39
C ASP A 83 4.94 -12.65 7.42
N TYR A 84 3.68 -12.61 7.85
CA TYR A 84 2.54 -13.20 7.15
C TYR A 84 1.95 -12.35 6.01
N ASP A 85 2.42 -11.11 5.83
CA ASP A 85 1.92 -10.23 4.78
C ASP A 85 2.76 -10.33 3.51
N VAL A 86 2.48 -9.48 2.52
CA VAL A 86 3.13 -9.64 1.22
C VAL A 86 4.61 -9.28 1.29
N ASP A 87 5.01 -8.31 2.13
CA ASP A 87 6.40 -7.95 2.27
C ASP A 87 7.18 -9.07 2.94
N GLY A 88 6.66 -9.63 4.04
CA GLY A 88 7.21 -10.81 4.70
C GLY A 88 7.27 -12.05 3.80
N ILE A 89 6.22 -12.33 3.02
CA ILE A 89 6.18 -13.45 2.05
C ILE A 89 7.31 -13.29 1.01
N MET A 90 7.44 -12.09 0.43
CA MET A 90 8.46 -11.82 -0.61
C MET A 90 9.86 -11.86 -0.02
N SER A 91 10.07 -11.25 1.15
CA SER A 91 11.34 -11.25 1.88
C SER A 91 11.81 -12.66 2.22
N THR A 92 10.88 -13.51 2.70
CA THR A 92 11.15 -14.92 3.00
C THR A 92 11.59 -15.66 1.74
N TYR A 93 10.84 -15.49 0.65
CA TYR A 93 11.19 -16.12 -0.61
C TYR A 93 12.56 -15.68 -1.13
N ILE A 94 12.87 -14.39 -1.09
CA ILE A 94 14.16 -13.83 -1.54
C ILE A 94 15.30 -14.46 -0.74
N LEU A 95 15.31 -14.33 0.59
CA LEU A 95 16.42 -14.82 1.42
C LEU A 95 16.56 -16.34 1.35
N THR A 96 15.46 -17.08 1.47
CA THR A 96 15.52 -18.54 1.42
C THR A 96 16.01 -19.03 0.05
N SER A 97 15.60 -18.39 -1.05
CA SER A 97 16.08 -18.76 -2.39
C SER A 97 17.56 -18.43 -2.57
N ALA A 98 17.99 -17.23 -2.19
CA ALA A 98 19.37 -16.80 -2.30
C ALA A 98 20.33 -17.69 -1.50
N ILE A 99 19.97 -18.03 -0.24
CA ILE A 99 20.79 -18.91 0.61
C ILE A 99 20.86 -20.33 0.03
N ARG A 100 19.76 -20.87 -0.53
CA ARG A 100 19.77 -22.19 -1.21
C ARG A 100 20.64 -22.18 -2.45
N GLU A 101 20.58 -21.11 -3.23
CA GLU A 101 21.31 -20.96 -4.48
C GLU A 101 22.83 -21.01 -4.27
N VAL A 102 23.30 -20.49 -3.13
CA VAL A 102 24.72 -20.54 -2.74
C VAL A 102 25.09 -21.76 -1.90
N GLY A 103 24.15 -22.71 -1.72
CA GLY A 103 24.42 -24.01 -1.12
C GLY A 103 24.15 -24.13 0.40
N GLY A 104 23.53 -23.14 1.03
CA GLY A 104 23.17 -23.20 2.46
C GLY A 104 22.05 -24.20 2.78
N ASP A 105 22.13 -24.86 3.94
CA ASP A 105 21.05 -25.67 4.50
C ASP A 105 20.03 -24.76 5.20
N VAL A 106 18.96 -24.40 4.48
CA VAL A 106 17.99 -23.40 4.94
C VAL A 106 16.53 -23.83 4.78
N ASP A 107 15.78 -23.61 5.85
CA ASP A 107 14.32 -23.63 5.88
C ASP A 107 13.75 -22.24 6.26
N TYR A 108 12.43 -22.14 6.31
CA TYR A 108 11.75 -20.91 6.70
C TYR A 108 10.62 -21.19 7.69
N ALA A 109 10.27 -20.17 8.48
CA ALA A 109 9.09 -20.14 9.32
C ALA A 109 8.39 -18.78 9.19
N VAL A 110 7.07 -18.78 9.38
CA VAL A 110 6.23 -17.58 9.35
C VAL A 110 5.22 -17.68 10.50
N PRO A 111 5.01 -16.61 11.28
CA PRO A 111 4.07 -16.64 12.39
C PRO A 111 2.62 -16.77 11.90
N HIS A 112 1.80 -17.45 12.68
CA HIS A 112 0.36 -17.47 12.48
C HIS A 112 -0.28 -16.22 13.08
N ARG A 113 -0.83 -15.33 12.25
CA ARG A 113 -1.37 -14.01 12.64
C ARG A 113 -2.25 -14.00 13.89
N MET A 114 -3.07 -15.04 14.07
CA MET A 114 -4.02 -15.14 15.17
C MET A 114 -3.43 -15.74 16.45
N VAL A 115 -2.46 -16.64 16.31
CA VAL A 115 -1.95 -17.47 17.42
C VAL A 115 -0.65 -16.86 17.94
N ASP A 116 0.30 -16.64 17.04
CA ASP A 116 1.64 -16.14 17.33
C ASP A 116 1.68 -14.62 17.40
N GLY A 117 0.74 -13.95 16.71
CA GLY A 117 0.78 -12.51 16.50
C GLY A 117 1.74 -12.14 15.39
N TYR A 118 2.38 -10.98 15.52
CA TYR A 118 3.28 -10.40 14.51
C TYR A 118 4.75 -10.70 14.83
N GLY A 119 5.51 -11.11 13.81
CA GLY A 119 6.95 -11.34 13.86
C GLY A 119 7.39 -12.56 14.70
N ILE A 120 8.71 -12.73 14.83
CA ILE A 120 9.31 -13.80 15.62
C ILE A 120 9.00 -13.68 17.12
N ASN A 121 8.76 -14.82 17.78
CA ASN A 121 8.52 -14.92 19.21
C ASN A 121 9.40 -16.00 19.88
N PRO A 122 9.48 -16.05 21.22
CA PRO A 122 10.31 -17.04 21.93
C PRO A 122 9.95 -18.51 21.63
N ASP A 123 8.68 -18.83 21.41
CA ASP A 123 8.24 -20.20 21.12
C ASP A 123 8.78 -20.67 19.76
N MET A 124 8.78 -19.79 18.75
CA MET A 124 9.38 -20.06 17.44
C MET A 124 10.89 -20.29 17.54
N VAL A 125 11.58 -19.54 18.41
CA VAL A 125 13.02 -19.71 18.65
C VAL A 125 13.31 -21.05 19.32
N GLN A 126 12.56 -21.41 20.35
CA GLN A 126 12.69 -22.70 21.01
C GLN A 126 12.45 -23.86 20.04
N GLN A 127 11.39 -23.77 19.23
CA GLN A 127 11.10 -24.76 18.20
C GLN A 127 12.25 -24.90 17.20
N ALA A 128 12.81 -23.78 16.72
CA ALA A 128 13.94 -23.80 15.80
C ALA A 128 15.17 -24.50 16.41
N TYR A 129 15.48 -24.18 17.67
CA TYR A 129 16.58 -24.80 18.39
C TYR A 129 16.42 -26.31 18.54
N ASP A 130 15.21 -26.77 18.90
CA ASP A 130 14.86 -28.18 19.06
C ASP A 130 14.94 -28.95 17.72
N GLU A 131 14.68 -28.26 16.60
CA GLU A 131 14.80 -28.79 15.23
C GLU A 131 16.23 -28.70 14.65
N GLY A 132 17.21 -28.36 15.50
CA GLY A 132 18.64 -28.34 15.15
C GLY A 132 19.11 -27.07 14.45
N VAL A 133 18.26 -26.05 14.30
CA VAL A 133 18.66 -24.74 13.76
C VAL A 133 19.65 -24.09 14.72
N ARG A 134 20.72 -23.48 14.19
CA ARG A 134 21.69 -22.72 14.99
C ARG A 134 21.92 -21.31 14.47
N PHE A 135 21.34 -20.96 13.33
CA PHE A 135 21.36 -19.62 12.77
C PHE A 135 19.94 -19.19 12.42
N ILE A 136 19.49 -18.05 12.95
CA ILE A 136 18.23 -17.43 12.55
C ILE A 136 18.52 -16.10 11.85
N ILE A 137 17.85 -15.87 10.73
CA ILE A 137 17.74 -14.55 10.10
C ILE A 137 16.28 -14.15 9.99
N THR A 138 15.91 -13.01 10.55
CA THR A 138 14.55 -12.46 10.36
C THR A 138 14.50 -11.58 9.12
N CYS A 139 13.32 -11.48 8.52
CA CYS A 139 13.06 -10.55 7.43
C CYS A 139 11.68 -9.92 7.57
N ASP A 140 11.59 -8.60 7.37
CA ASP A 140 10.37 -7.81 7.59
C ASP A 140 9.81 -7.89 9.04
N ASN A 141 10.67 -8.30 9.98
CA ASN A 141 10.39 -8.33 11.41
C ASN A 141 11.69 -8.46 12.21
N GLY A 142 11.58 -8.36 13.53
CA GLY A 142 12.67 -8.67 14.47
C GLY A 142 13.25 -7.45 15.18
N ILE A 143 13.12 -6.23 14.64
CA ILE A 143 13.71 -5.02 15.25
C ILE A 143 13.16 -4.75 16.67
N ALA A 144 11.93 -5.17 16.93
CA ALA A 144 11.25 -5.05 18.23
C ALA A 144 11.14 -6.37 19.01
N ALA A 145 11.79 -7.45 18.56
CA ALA A 145 11.61 -8.80 19.11
C ALA A 145 12.67 -9.20 20.16
N ALA A 146 13.08 -8.26 21.02
CA ALA A 146 14.15 -8.48 22.00
C ALA A 146 14.01 -9.77 22.83
N PRO A 147 12.82 -10.16 23.37
CA PRO A 147 12.69 -11.39 24.13
C PRO A 147 13.01 -12.67 23.34
N ALA A 148 12.66 -12.70 22.04
CA ALA A 148 12.97 -13.85 21.18
C ALA A 148 14.47 -13.92 20.88
N ILE A 149 15.07 -12.77 20.61
CA ILE A 149 16.49 -12.64 20.29
C ILE A 149 17.35 -13.01 21.51
N ASP A 150 17.00 -12.51 22.70
CA ASP A 150 17.69 -12.83 23.95
C ASP A 150 17.68 -14.34 24.22
N LEU A 151 16.53 -15.02 24.04
CA LEU A 151 16.43 -16.48 24.16
C LEU A 151 17.35 -17.19 23.15
N ALA A 152 17.39 -16.73 21.90
CA ALA A 152 18.29 -17.31 20.90
C ALA A 152 19.76 -17.19 21.31
N LYS A 153 20.16 -16.04 21.88
CA LYS A 153 21.51 -15.83 22.40
C LYS A 153 21.79 -16.73 23.61
N GLU A 154 20.85 -16.91 24.53
CA GLU A 154 20.97 -17.84 25.66
C GLU A 154 21.16 -19.29 25.21
N LEU A 155 20.51 -19.68 24.10
CA LEU A 155 20.64 -21.00 23.47
C LEU A 155 21.91 -21.15 22.61
N GLY A 156 22.74 -20.11 22.51
CA GLY A 156 23.99 -20.11 21.74
C GLY A 156 23.80 -20.08 20.22
N MET A 157 22.69 -19.53 19.74
CA MET A 157 22.41 -19.36 18.32
C MET A 157 23.00 -18.05 17.78
N THR A 158 23.36 -18.05 16.50
CA THR A 158 23.61 -16.81 15.74
C THR A 158 22.27 -16.24 15.29
N PHE A 159 22.11 -14.93 15.43
CA PHE A 159 20.89 -14.22 15.12
C PHE A 159 21.17 -12.96 14.32
N VAL A 160 20.60 -12.87 13.12
CA VAL A 160 20.65 -11.69 12.25
C VAL A 160 19.24 -11.12 12.10
N VAL A 161 19.11 -9.80 12.20
CA VAL A 161 17.85 -9.10 11.93
C VAL A 161 17.95 -8.38 10.59
N THR A 162 16.98 -8.58 9.71
CA THR A 162 16.75 -7.70 8.56
C THR A 162 15.34 -7.12 8.64
N ASP A 163 15.22 -5.81 8.72
CA ASP A 163 13.96 -5.14 8.99
C ASP A 163 13.95 -3.72 8.41
N HIS A 164 12.78 -3.08 8.42
CA HIS A 164 12.57 -1.71 7.97
C HIS A 164 11.59 -0.93 8.87
N HIS A 165 11.08 -1.56 9.93
CA HIS A 165 10.14 -0.97 10.88
C HIS A 165 10.81 0.10 11.76
N GLU A 166 10.01 0.84 12.52
CA GLU A 166 10.56 1.85 13.44
C GLU A 166 11.38 1.16 14.55
N VAL A 167 12.65 1.55 14.67
CA VAL A 167 13.53 1.07 15.73
C VAL A 167 12.95 1.47 17.10
N PRO A 168 12.79 0.53 18.05
CA PRO A 168 12.36 0.85 19.41
C PRO A 168 13.26 1.92 20.03
N PHE A 169 12.68 2.82 20.83
CA PHE A 169 13.44 3.87 21.50
C PHE A 169 13.03 4.03 22.96
N GLU A 170 13.96 4.49 23.77
CA GLU A 170 13.70 5.00 25.11
C GLU A 170 13.89 6.53 25.13
N LEU A 171 13.21 7.21 26.05
CA LEU A 171 13.42 8.64 26.25
C LEU A 171 14.57 8.84 27.24
N ALA A 172 15.48 9.76 26.92
CA ALA A 172 16.51 10.20 27.84
C ALA A 172 15.90 10.90 29.06
N GLU A 173 16.73 11.20 30.07
CA GLU A 173 16.30 11.87 31.31
C GLU A 173 15.62 13.23 31.08
N ASP A 174 15.87 13.88 29.93
CA ASP A 174 15.25 15.15 29.53
C ASP A 174 13.79 15.01 29.06
N GLY A 175 13.31 13.78 28.86
CA GLY A 175 11.95 13.47 28.40
C GLY A 175 11.66 13.83 26.94
N VAL A 176 12.68 14.21 26.16
CA VAL A 176 12.53 14.68 24.76
C VAL A 176 13.43 13.90 23.82
N THR A 177 14.66 13.62 24.21
CA THR A 177 15.64 12.94 23.36
C THR A 177 15.30 11.45 23.28
N LYS A 178 15.11 10.94 22.06
CA LYS A 178 14.93 9.51 21.79
C LYS A 178 16.28 8.83 21.61
N ILE A 179 16.49 7.72 22.28
CA ILE A 179 17.68 6.88 22.16
C ILE A 179 17.22 5.53 21.63
N GLN A 180 17.68 5.15 20.43
CA GLN A 180 17.34 3.86 19.85
C GLN A 180 17.87 2.70 20.70
N LYS A 181 17.05 1.66 20.81
CA LYS A 181 17.36 0.41 21.50
C LYS A 181 17.31 -0.72 20.49
N LEU A 182 18.49 -1.06 19.97
CA LEU A 182 18.66 -2.22 19.09
C LEU A 182 18.53 -3.51 19.90
N PRO A 183 17.98 -4.58 19.28
CA PRO A 183 17.96 -5.90 19.92
C PRO A 183 19.38 -6.49 20.00
N ASN A 184 19.57 -7.46 20.90
CA ASN A 184 20.84 -8.15 21.14
C ASN A 184 21.14 -9.22 20.06
N ALA A 185 21.12 -8.83 18.79
CA ALA A 185 21.47 -9.68 17.65
C ALA A 185 22.94 -9.54 17.27
N ASP A 186 23.49 -10.50 16.52
CA ASP A 186 24.87 -10.44 16.03
C ASP A 186 25.03 -9.41 14.90
N ALA A 187 23.97 -9.16 14.14
CA ALA A 187 23.87 -8.11 13.14
C ALA A 187 22.42 -7.60 13.02
N VAL A 188 22.24 -6.29 12.83
CA VAL A 188 20.92 -5.66 12.64
C VAL A 188 20.91 -4.80 11.37
N VAL A 189 20.46 -5.36 10.26
CA VAL A 189 20.34 -4.64 8.98
C VAL A 189 18.99 -3.95 8.91
N ASP A 190 18.96 -2.67 9.29
CA ASP A 190 17.77 -1.84 9.19
C ASP A 190 18.16 -0.43 8.73
N PRO A 191 17.48 0.14 7.71
CA PRO A 191 17.84 1.45 7.20
C PRO A 191 17.64 2.55 8.26
N LYS A 192 16.66 2.43 9.15
CA LYS A 192 16.25 3.46 10.11
C LYS A 192 17.11 3.51 11.38
N ARG A 193 18.17 2.70 11.48
CA ARG A 193 19.16 2.87 12.55
C ARG A 193 19.81 4.25 12.51
N ASP A 194 20.04 4.83 13.69
CA ASP A 194 20.69 6.15 13.82
C ASP A 194 22.12 6.17 13.25
N ASP A 195 22.83 5.03 13.27
CA ASP A 195 24.20 4.86 12.78
C ASP A 195 24.28 4.36 11.33
N CYS A 196 23.14 4.10 10.67
CA CYS A 196 23.10 3.61 9.30
C CYS A 196 23.24 4.75 8.28
N ASN A 197 24.23 4.64 7.38
CA ASN A 197 24.51 5.65 6.36
C ASN A 197 23.70 5.47 5.07
N TYR A 198 22.88 4.42 4.98
CA TYR A 198 22.05 4.17 3.80
C TYR A 198 21.12 5.37 3.54
N PRO A 199 21.14 5.98 2.34
CA PRO A 199 20.56 7.31 2.14
C PRO A 199 19.03 7.30 1.99
N PHE A 200 18.42 6.16 1.65
CA PHE A 200 16.98 6.07 1.41
C PHE A 200 16.30 5.16 2.45
N LYS A 201 15.72 5.79 3.48
CA LYS A 201 15.18 5.08 4.65
C LYS A 201 13.82 4.41 4.43
N GLY A 202 13.12 4.80 3.37
CA GLY A 202 11.73 4.42 3.12
C GLY A 202 11.58 3.18 2.24
N ILE A 203 12.46 2.18 2.32
CA ILE A 203 12.32 0.90 1.61
C ILE A 203 11.52 -0.12 2.44
N CYS A 204 10.99 -1.15 1.79
CA CYS A 204 10.31 -2.27 2.45
C CYS A 204 11.29 -3.41 2.85
N GLY A 205 10.85 -4.36 3.68
CA GLY A 205 11.65 -5.51 4.11
C GLY A 205 12.20 -6.35 2.95
N ALA A 206 11.42 -6.55 1.88
CA ALA A 206 11.87 -7.32 0.72
C ALA A 206 12.97 -6.61 -0.06
N GLN A 207 13.01 -5.28 -0.04
CA GLN A 207 14.13 -4.52 -0.58
C GLN A 207 15.37 -4.69 0.29
N VAL A 208 15.25 -4.70 1.62
CA VAL A 208 16.38 -5.01 2.53
C VAL A 208 16.92 -6.42 2.26
N ALA A 209 16.04 -7.41 2.14
CA ALA A 209 16.39 -8.79 1.80
C ALA A 209 17.09 -8.91 0.44
N TRP A 210 16.59 -8.17 -0.57
CA TRP A 210 17.22 -8.11 -1.89
C TRP A 210 18.60 -7.45 -1.83
N LYS A 211 18.75 -6.35 -1.09
CA LYS A 211 20.04 -5.66 -0.88
C LYS A 211 21.07 -6.56 -0.18
N LEU A 212 20.64 -7.35 0.81
CA LEU A 212 21.49 -8.37 1.42
C LEU A 212 21.90 -9.45 0.41
N THR A 213 20.98 -9.88 -0.44
CA THR A 213 21.28 -10.84 -1.51
C THR A 213 22.31 -10.29 -2.51
N GLU A 214 22.24 -9.00 -2.87
CA GLU A 214 23.24 -8.33 -3.71
C GLU A 214 24.65 -8.45 -3.09
N VAL A 215 24.80 -8.12 -1.81
CA VAL A 215 26.10 -8.18 -1.10
C VAL A 215 26.60 -9.60 -0.91
N LEU A 216 25.72 -10.54 -0.54
CA LEU A 216 26.06 -11.95 -0.39
C LEU A 216 26.60 -12.54 -1.71
N PHE A 217 25.97 -12.21 -2.83
CA PHE A 217 26.39 -12.66 -4.15
C PHE A 217 27.70 -12.00 -4.59
N GLU A 218 27.91 -10.72 -4.26
CA GLU A 218 29.18 -10.02 -4.49
C GLU A 218 30.34 -10.70 -3.75
N PHE A 219 30.17 -11.04 -2.47
CA PHE A 219 31.20 -11.73 -1.68
C PHE A 219 31.61 -13.08 -2.28
N LEU A 220 30.68 -13.77 -2.93
CA LEU A 220 30.91 -15.04 -3.61
C LEU A 220 31.38 -14.88 -5.07
N GLY A 221 31.51 -13.65 -5.56
CA GLY A 221 31.94 -13.33 -6.93
C GLY A 221 30.92 -13.72 -8.00
N LEU A 222 29.63 -13.77 -7.66
CA LEU A 222 28.54 -14.06 -8.58
C LEU A 222 28.18 -12.83 -9.44
N GLU A 223 27.58 -13.07 -10.60
CA GLU A 223 27.16 -12.00 -11.50
C GLU A 223 25.96 -11.23 -10.90
N LYS A 224 25.97 -9.90 -11.03
CA LYS A 224 24.93 -9.03 -10.48
C LYS A 224 23.54 -9.40 -10.98
N GLU A 225 23.45 -9.84 -12.23
CA GLU A 225 22.23 -10.28 -12.90
C GLU A 225 21.52 -11.42 -12.17
N MET A 226 22.25 -12.23 -11.39
CA MET A 226 21.64 -13.27 -10.54
C MET A 226 20.79 -12.64 -9.43
N SER A 227 21.28 -11.56 -8.82
CA SER A 227 20.52 -10.83 -7.80
C SER A 227 19.36 -10.02 -8.40
N ASP A 228 19.50 -9.53 -9.64
CA ASP A 228 18.45 -8.79 -10.35
C ASP A 228 17.17 -9.63 -10.59
N ALA A 229 17.28 -10.97 -10.59
CA ALA A 229 16.12 -11.87 -10.68
C ALA A 229 15.12 -11.68 -9.53
N TYR A 230 15.59 -11.20 -8.37
CA TYR A 230 14.78 -10.96 -7.19
C TYR A 230 14.04 -9.60 -7.19
N LEU A 231 14.40 -8.69 -8.09
CA LEU A 231 13.79 -7.35 -8.23
C LEU A 231 12.27 -7.38 -8.33
N GLN A 232 11.73 -8.39 -9.03
CA GLN A 232 10.28 -8.54 -9.21
C GLN A 232 9.54 -8.72 -7.88
N PHE A 233 10.13 -9.44 -6.92
CA PHE A 233 9.53 -9.72 -5.62
C PHE A 233 9.62 -8.49 -4.72
N ALA A 234 10.78 -7.82 -4.72
CA ALA A 234 10.95 -6.52 -4.08
C ALA A 234 9.90 -5.51 -4.60
N ALA A 235 9.65 -5.44 -5.91
CA ALA A 235 8.65 -4.54 -6.47
C ALA A 235 7.20 -4.89 -6.07
N ILE A 236 6.84 -6.18 -5.99
CA ILE A 236 5.52 -6.59 -5.48
C ILE A 236 5.36 -6.13 -4.03
N ALA A 237 6.36 -6.39 -3.19
CA ALA A 237 6.37 -6.00 -1.80
C ALA A 237 6.29 -4.49 -1.60
N THR A 238 7.14 -3.69 -2.28
CA THR A 238 7.12 -2.22 -2.18
C THR A 238 5.74 -1.63 -2.47
N VAL A 239 5.01 -2.18 -3.45
CA VAL A 239 3.64 -1.74 -3.76
C VAL A 239 2.64 -2.21 -2.70
N CYS A 240 2.77 -3.45 -2.23
CA CYS A 240 1.81 -4.05 -1.30
C CYS A 240 1.97 -3.54 0.14
N ASP A 241 3.16 -3.12 0.52
CA ASP A 241 3.46 -2.45 1.79
C ASP A 241 3.23 -0.92 1.73
N VAL A 242 2.66 -0.44 0.62
CA VAL A 242 2.17 0.93 0.49
C VAL A 242 3.30 1.96 0.61
N MET A 243 4.53 1.59 0.25
CA MET A 243 5.68 2.48 0.31
C MET A 243 5.54 3.66 -0.67
N GLU A 244 6.09 4.82 -0.31
CA GLU A 244 6.10 5.96 -1.21
C GLU A 244 6.94 5.66 -2.46
N LEU A 245 6.35 5.79 -3.65
CA LEU A 245 6.99 5.58 -4.94
C LEU A 245 7.83 6.79 -5.35
N LYS A 246 8.87 7.06 -4.57
CA LYS A 246 9.90 8.09 -4.79
C LYS A 246 11.27 7.44 -4.75
N GLY A 247 12.28 8.11 -5.33
CA GLY A 247 13.67 7.66 -5.31
C GLY A 247 13.83 6.18 -5.68
N GLU A 248 14.49 5.43 -4.79
CA GLU A 248 14.76 4.00 -4.97
C GLU A 248 13.50 3.14 -5.14
N ASN A 249 12.44 3.37 -4.37
CA ASN A 249 11.19 2.61 -4.51
C ASN A 249 10.57 2.79 -5.89
N ARG A 250 10.63 4.02 -6.43
CA ARG A 250 10.13 4.30 -7.78
C ARG A 250 10.93 3.50 -8.81
N ALA A 251 12.26 3.50 -8.72
CA ALA A 251 13.12 2.75 -9.62
C ALA A 251 12.85 1.24 -9.52
N THR A 252 12.78 0.71 -8.29
CA THR A 252 12.48 -0.69 -7.98
C THR A 252 11.17 -1.12 -8.63
N VAL A 253 10.09 -0.36 -8.42
CA VAL A 253 8.77 -0.68 -8.97
C VAL A 253 8.70 -0.46 -10.48
N TYR A 254 9.36 0.58 -11.02
CA TYR A 254 9.40 0.86 -12.46
C TYR A 254 9.99 -0.32 -13.24
N HIS A 255 11.16 -0.82 -12.82
CA HIS A 255 11.83 -1.94 -13.47
C HIS A 255 11.20 -3.28 -13.07
N GLY A 256 10.81 -3.44 -11.82
CA GLY A 256 10.21 -4.67 -11.32
C GLY A 256 8.86 -5.02 -11.96
N ILE A 257 8.02 -4.03 -12.30
CA ILE A 257 6.79 -4.29 -13.09
C ILE A 257 7.13 -4.96 -14.43
N LYS A 258 8.22 -4.52 -15.09
CA LYS A 258 8.69 -5.11 -16.34
C LYS A 258 9.32 -6.48 -16.16
N ALA A 259 9.97 -6.72 -15.02
CA ALA A 259 10.46 -8.05 -14.65
C ALA A 259 9.29 -9.02 -14.42
N ILE A 260 8.22 -8.61 -13.73
CA ILE A 260 7.03 -9.45 -13.49
C ILE A 260 6.33 -9.81 -14.81
N GLU A 261 6.20 -8.87 -15.75
CA GLU A 261 5.62 -9.13 -17.08
C GLU A 261 6.37 -10.24 -17.87
N ARG A 262 7.64 -10.50 -17.51
CA ARG A 262 8.53 -11.47 -18.16
C ARG A 262 9.03 -12.54 -17.19
N THR A 263 8.32 -12.74 -16.08
CA THR A 263 8.77 -13.62 -15.01
C THR A 263 8.97 -15.06 -15.49
N GLU A 264 10.02 -15.69 -15.00
CA GLU A 264 10.26 -17.14 -15.12
C GLU A 264 9.81 -17.90 -13.86
N ASN A 265 9.37 -17.19 -12.81
CA ASN A 265 8.83 -17.82 -11.61
C ASN A 265 7.45 -18.42 -11.93
N ILE A 266 7.38 -19.75 -11.87
CA ILE A 266 6.19 -20.53 -12.23
C ILE A 266 5.00 -20.16 -11.32
N GLY A 267 5.24 -19.86 -10.05
CA GLY A 267 4.21 -19.42 -9.10
C GLY A 267 3.57 -18.08 -9.49
N ILE A 268 4.39 -17.07 -9.78
CA ILE A 268 3.91 -15.75 -10.23
C ILE A 268 3.21 -15.87 -11.59
N ASP A 269 3.77 -16.61 -12.55
CA ASP A 269 3.14 -16.83 -13.86
C ASP A 269 1.77 -17.50 -13.73
N ALA A 270 1.65 -18.52 -12.86
CA ALA A 270 0.38 -19.17 -12.56
C ALA A 270 -0.64 -18.20 -11.94
N LEU A 271 -0.21 -17.33 -11.02
CA LEU A 271 -1.07 -16.32 -10.41
C LEU A 271 -1.52 -15.26 -11.42
N LEU A 272 -0.64 -14.81 -12.31
CA LEU A 272 -0.98 -13.92 -13.43
C LEU A 272 -2.01 -14.58 -14.36
N ALA A 273 -1.88 -15.88 -14.63
CA ALA A 273 -2.83 -16.61 -15.45
C ALA A 273 -4.21 -16.72 -14.77
N ARG A 274 -4.27 -17.08 -13.49
CA ARG A 274 -5.53 -17.22 -12.73
C ARG A 274 -6.25 -15.88 -12.48
N THR A 275 -5.51 -14.77 -12.49
CA THR A 275 -6.06 -13.42 -12.35
C THR A 275 -6.35 -12.73 -13.69
N GLU A 276 -6.20 -13.46 -14.81
CA GLU A 276 -6.39 -12.96 -16.18
C GLU A 276 -5.46 -11.79 -16.54
N LEU A 277 -4.29 -11.70 -15.92
CA LEU A 277 -3.28 -10.66 -16.15
C LEU A 277 -2.14 -11.12 -17.06
N LYS A 278 -2.00 -12.43 -17.30
CA LYS A 278 -0.95 -12.98 -18.16
C LYS A 278 -0.98 -12.37 -19.57
N GLY A 279 0.18 -11.86 -20.00
CA GLY A 279 0.35 -11.21 -21.31
C GLY A 279 -0.24 -9.80 -21.43
N LYS A 280 -0.68 -9.19 -20.32
CA LYS A 280 -1.19 -7.82 -20.29
C LYS A 280 -0.19 -6.87 -19.64
N PRO A 281 -0.17 -5.57 -20.01
CA PRO A 281 0.60 -4.57 -19.29
C PRO A 281 0.19 -4.50 -17.82
N LEU A 282 1.17 -4.49 -16.93
CA LEU A 282 0.94 -4.42 -15.48
C LEU A 282 1.11 -2.98 -14.97
N SER A 283 0.56 -2.73 -13.79
CA SER A 283 0.62 -1.45 -13.11
C SER A 283 0.57 -1.69 -11.60
N CYS A 284 0.90 -0.68 -10.80
CA CYS A 284 0.77 -0.76 -9.34
C CYS A 284 -0.65 -1.12 -8.89
N TYR A 285 -1.68 -0.78 -9.68
CA TYR A 285 -3.04 -1.20 -9.39
C TYR A 285 -3.17 -2.73 -9.42
N HIS A 286 -2.62 -3.39 -10.45
CA HIS A 286 -2.66 -4.85 -10.55
C HIS A 286 -1.89 -5.51 -9.40
N LEU A 287 -0.73 -4.97 -9.03
CA LEU A 287 0.07 -5.47 -7.91
C LEU A 287 -0.67 -5.28 -6.58
N GLY A 288 -1.06 -4.05 -6.23
CA GLY A 288 -1.66 -3.74 -4.91
C GLY A 288 -3.12 -4.16 -4.72
N PHE A 289 -3.91 -4.32 -5.80
CA PHE A 289 -5.35 -4.61 -5.71
C PHE A 289 -5.78 -5.96 -6.29
N ILE A 290 -4.90 -6.68 -7.00
CA ILE A 290 -5.22 -8.01 -7.55
C ILE A 290 -4.24 -9.06 -7.03
N ILE A 291 -2.94 -8.93 -7.33
CA ILE A 291 -1.91 -9.92 -7.00
C ILE A 291 -1.63 -9.96 -5.50
N GLY A 292 -1.23 -8.84 -4.91
CA GLY A 292 -0.96 -8.71 -3.48
C GLY A 292 -2.10 -9.21 -2.60
N PRO A 293 -3.37 -8.85 -2.88
CA PRO A 293 -4.48 -9.38 -2.11
C PRO A 293 -4.74 -10.88 -2.27
N CYS A 294 -4.30 -11.53 -3.35
CA CYS A 294 -4.33 -12.99 -3.44
C CYS A 294 -3.29 -13.62 -2.51
N LEU A 295 -2.08 -13.08 -2.51
CA LEU A 295 -0.98 -13.55 -1.64
C LEU A 295 -1.30 -13.31 -0.16
N ASN A 296 -1.78 -12.12 0.20
CA ASN A 296 -2.10 -11.77 1.60
C ASN A 296 -3.34 -12.53 2.12
N ALA A 297 -4.24 -13.01 1.24
CA ALA A 297 -5.45 -13.69 1.67
C ALA A 297 -5.16 -14.96 2.48
N SER A 298 -4.08 -15.68 2.15
CA SER A 298 -3.66 -16.87 2.90
C SER A 298 -3.28 -16.51 4.34
N GLY A 299 -2.45 -15.49 4.56
CA GLY A 299 -2.12 -15.00 5.91
C GLY A 299 -3.30 -14.38 6.69
N ARG A 300 -4.46 -14.14 6.06
CA ARG A 300 -5.67 -13.64 6.74
C ARG A 300 -6.62 -14.75 7.19
N LEU A 301 -6.77 -15.78 6.36
CA LEU A 301 -7.83 -16.79 6.49
C LEU A 301 -7.29 -18.21 6.72
N ASP A 302 -6.00 -18.44 6.48
CA ASP A 302 -5.33 -19.72 6.65
C ASP A 302 -3.86 -19.46 7.06
N THR A 303 -2.88 -20.11 6.43
CA THR A 303 -1.45 -19.90 6.68
C THR A 303 -0.76 -19.16 5.54
N ALA A 304 0.11 -18.20 5.88
CA ALA A 304 0.92 -17.48 4.89
C ALA A 304 1.84 -18.41 4.07
N SER A 305 2.21 -19.57 4.62
CA SER A 305 3.02 -20.60 3.98
C SER A 305 2.53 -20.99 2.59
N ARG A 306 1.21 -21.03 2.35
CA ARG A 306 0.65 -21.35 1.01
C ARG A 306 1.12 -20.42 -0.09
N ALA A 307 1.26 -19.13 0.22
CA ALA A 307 1.72 -18.15 -0.75
C ALA A 307 3.22 -18.32 -1.04
N ILE A 308 4.02 -18.64 -0.02
CA ILE A 308 5.45 -18.93 -0.16
C ILE A 308 5.67 -20.23 -0.93
N GLU A 309 4.91 -21.27 -0.62
CA GLU A 309 4.95 -22.57 -1.31
C GLU A 309 4.67 -22.40 -2.81
N LEU A 310 3.72 -21.53 -3.19
CA LEU A 310 3.46 -21.22 -4.60
C LEU A 310 4.71 -20.66 -5.30
N LEU A 311 5.45 -19.77 -4.63
CA LEU A 311 6.66 -19.16 -5.19
C LEU A 311 7.81 -20.16 -5.38
N PHE A 312 7.85 -21.22 -4.55
CA PHE A 312 8.83 -22.31 -4.65
C PHE A 312 8.40 -23.46 -5.56
N GLU A 313 7.15 -23.49 -6.04
CA GLU A 313 6.67 -24.59 -6.89
C GLU A 313 7.33 -24.57 -8.28
N THR A 314 7.70 -25.75 -8.75
CA THR A 314 8.42 -25.97 -10.02
C THR A 314 7.58 -26.72 -11.06
N ASP A 315 6.46 -27.31 -10.66
CA ASP A 315 5.49 -27.94 -11.54
C ASP A 315 4.36 -26.97 -11.92
N ASN A 316 4.19 -26.76 -13.23
CA ASN A 316 3.19 -25.84 -13.77
C ASN A 316 1.75 -26.19 -13.39
N ALA A 317 1.40 -27.48 -13.33
CA ALA A 317 0.04 -27.90 -13.03
C ALA A 317 -0.28 -27.71 -11.54
N LYS A 318 0.67 -28.03 -10.66
CA LYS A 318 0.56 -27.77 -9.22
C LYS A 318 0.51 -26.28 -8.92
N ALA A 319 1.39 -25.48 -9.52
CA ALA A 319 1.39 -24.03 -9.33
C ALA A 319 0.06 -23.41 -9.75
N LEU A 320 -0.53 -23.87 -10.86
CA LEU A 320 -1.85 -23.40 -11.31
C LEU A 320 -2.96 -23.75 -10.32
N ALA A 321 -2.92 -24.93 -9.71
CA ALA A 321 -3.86 -25.34 -8.67
C ALA A 321 -3.70 -24.49 -7.40
N MET A 322 -2.47 -24.31 -6.92
CA MET A 322 -2.17 -23.48 -5.75
C MET A 322 -2.56 -22.01 -5.96
N ALA A 323 -2.26 -21.46 -7.15
CA ALA A 323 -2.68 -20.11 -7.53
C ALA A 323 -4.21 -19.98 -7.55
N ASN A 324 -4.93 -21.01 -8.00
CA ASN A 324 -6.38 -21.02 -7.95
C ASN A 324 -6.92 -20.99 -6.50
N GLU A 325 -6.31 -21.76 -5.61
CA GLU A 325 -6.68 -21.74 -4.18
C GLU A 325 -6.48 -20.34 -3.56
N LEU A 326 -5.38 -19.64 -3.86
CA LEU A 326 -5.18 -18.27 -3.39
C LEU A 326 -6.23 -17.29 -3.93
N VAL A 327 -6.63 -17.43 -5.20
CA VAL A 327 -7.70 -16.62 -5.80
C VAL A 327 -9.06 -16.90 -5.15
N GLU A 328 -9.34 -18.15 -4.79
CA GLU A 328 -10.56 -18.54 -4.08
C GLU A 328 -10.57 -18.00 -2.64
N LEU A 329 -9.47 -18.13 -1.89
CA LEU A 329 -9.30 -17.53 -0.56
C LEU A 329 -9.49 -16.02 -0.60
N ASN A 330 -8.91 -15.35 -1.60
CA ASN A 330 -9.09 -13.92 -1.83
C ASN A 330 -10.57 -13.55 -2.04
N THR A 331 -11.29 -14.37 -2.80
CA THR A 331 -12.72 -14.18 -3.08
C THR A 331 -13.56 -14.36 -1.82
N GLN A 332 -13.29 -15.38 -1.01
CA GLN A 332 -13.93 -15.58 0.30
C GLN A 332 -13.67 -14.38 1.22
N ARG A 333 -12.41 -13.95 1.31
CA ARG A 333 -11.98 -12.77 2.09
C ARG A 333 -12.72 -11.51 1.67
N LYS A 334 -12.88 -11.27 0.36
CA LYS A 334 -13.65 -10.12 -0.18
C LYS A 334 -15.13 -10.19 0.22
N ASN A 335 -15.75 -11.37 0.12
CA ASN A 335 -17.15 -11.55 0.50
C ASN A 335 -17.38 -11.30 1.99
N MET A 336 -16.54 -11.87 2.86
CA MET A 336 -16.61 -11.64 4.31
C MET A 336 -16.38 -10.17 4.67
N THR A 337 -15.44 -9.51 3.97
CA THR A 337 -15.17 -8.08 4.15
C THR A 337 -16.40 -7.25 3.78
N GLN A 338 -17.05 -7.55 2.65
CA GLN A 338 -18.25 -6.83 2.21
C GLN A 338 -19.39 -6.97 3.22
N ILE A 339 -19.63 -8.19 3.73
CA ILE A 339 -20.61 -8.44 4.80
C ILE A 339 -20.28 -7.58 6.04
N GLY A 340 -19.01 -7.50 6.44
CA GLY A 340 -18.57 -6.66 7.55
C GLY A 340 -18.80 -5.16 7.31
N ILE A 341 -18.56 -4.68 6.09
CA ILE A 341 -18.82 -3.28 5.70
C ILE A 341 -20.32 -2.97 5.74
N ASP A 342 -21.15 -3.85 5.19
CA ASP A 342 -22.59 -3.63 5.13
C ASP A 342 -23.20 -3.61 6.53
N LYS A 343 -22.79 -4.55 7.41
CA LYS A 343 -23.15 -4.54 8.84
C LYS A 343 -22.67 -3.27 9.55
N ALA A 344 -21.43 -2.84 9.29
CA ALA A 344 -20.90 -1.61 9.89
C ALA A 344 -21.72 -0.37 9.47
N ARG A 345 -22.07 -0.25 8.19
CA ARG A 345 -22.91 0.84 7.67
C ARG A 345 -24.30 0.83 8.29
N GLU A 346 -24.93 -0.34 8.35
CA GLU A 346 -26.23 -0.51 8.99
C GLU A 346 -26.21 -0.02 10.45
N LEU A 347 -25.19 -0.39 11.22
CA LEU A 347 -25.03 0.07 12.61
C LEU A 347 -24.81 1.58 12.70
N ILE A 348 -23.99 2.15 11.81
CA ILE A 348 -23.70 3.59 11.80
C ILE A 348 -24.97 4.39 11.47
N GLU A 349 -25.68 3.98 10.42
CA GLU A 349 -26.81 4.75 9.87
C GLU A 349 -28.08 4.61 10.72
N ASN A 350 -28.28 3.47 11.40
CA ASN A 350 -29.49 3.19 12.19
C ASN A 350 -29.31 3.38 13.69
N SER A 351 -28.22 4.00 14.14
CA SER A 351 -27.98 4.28 15.57
C SER A 351 -27.36 5.66 15.82
N ASP A 352 -27.15 5.97 17.10
CA ASP A 352 -26.50 7.21 17.54
C ASP A 352 -25.04 7.32 17.06
N LEU A 353 -24.44 6.22 16.55
CA LEU A 353 -23.11 6.21 15.93
C LEU A 353 -23.00 7.22 14.77
N SER A 354 -24.10 7.53 14.08
CA SER A 354 -24.12 8.54 13.01
C SER A 354 -23.66 9.93 13.48
N GLN A 355 -23.88 10.25 14.76
CA GLN A 355 -23.53 11.53 15.38
C GLN A 355 -22.10 11.55 15.94
N ASP A 356 -21.45 10.40 16.03
CA ASP A 356 -20.12 10.29 16.59
C ASP A 356 -19.07 10.86 15.63
N ARG A 357 -18.05 11.50 16.21
CA ARG A 357 -16.89 12.02 15.48
C ARG A 357 -15.80 10.96 15.36
N VAL A 358 -15.73 10.05 16.33
CA VAL A 358 -14.88 8.85 16.30
C VAL A 358 -15.80 7.63 16.26
N LEU A 359 -15.80 6.90 15.15
CA LEU A 359 -16.68 5.76 14.96
C LEU A 359 -16.08 4.53 15.66
N VAL A 360 -16.72 4.05 16.72
CA VAL A 360 -16.37 2.77 17.36
C VAL A 360 -17.48 1.78 17.03
N VAL A 361 -17.21 0.91 16.05
CA VAL A 361 -18.19 -0.02 15.48
C VAL A 361 -17.93 -1.42 16.00
N TYR A 362 -18.88 -1.95 16.77
CA TYR A 362 -18.77 -3.29 17.35
C TYR A 362 -19.56 -4.32 16.54
N ILE A 363 -18.87 -5.32 16.01
CA ILE A 363 -19.43 -6.40 15.17
C ILE A 363 -18.96 -7.75 15.74
N PRO A 364 -19.73 -8.38 16.65
CA PRO A 364 -19.34 -9.62 17.34
C PRO A 364 -18.86 -10.75 16.42
N GLU A 365 -19.54 -10.96 15.30
CA GLU A 365 -19.29 -12.09 14.38
C GLU A 365 -18.24 -11.79 13.29
N LEU A 366 -17.54 -10.66 13.36
CA LEU A 366 -16.54 -10.31 12.35
C LEU A 366 -15.27 -11.12 12.57
N HIS A 367 -14.72 -11.71 11.50
CA HIS A 367 -13.43 -12.38 11.61
C HIS A 367 -12.33 -11.35 11.97
N GLU A 368 -11.57 -11.61 13.05
CA GLU A 368 -10.57 -10.68 13.62
C GLU A 368 -9.63 -10.10 12.57
N SER A 369 -9.09 -10.96 11.68
CA SER A 369 -8.14 -10.56 10.63
C SER A 369 -8.70 -9.59 9.57
N LEU A 370 -10.01 -9.36 9.57
CA LEU A 370 -10.72 -8.44 8.67
C LEU A 370 -11.03 -7.09 9.30
N ALA A 371 -10.97 -6.95 10.64
CA ALA A 371 -11.33 -5.72 11.35
C ALA A 371 -10.61 -4.49 10.77
N GLY A 372 -9.31 -4.60 10.49
CA GLY A 372 -8.53 -3.50 9.91
C GLY A 372 -8.94 -3.11 8.49
N ILE A 373 -9.37 -4.08 7.67
CA ILE A 373 -9.85 -3.81 6.30
C ILE A 373 -11.21 -3.10 6.36
N VAL A 374 -12.13 -3.60 7.19
CA VAL A 374 -13.45 -2.99 7.39
C VAL A 374 -13.28 -1.56 7.93
N ALA A 375 -12.45 -1.35 8.95
CA ALA A 375 -12.16 -0.03 9.51
C ALA A 375 -11.64 0.94 8.44
N GLY A 376 -10.74 0.50 7.56
CA GLY A 376 -10.23 1.31 6.45
C GLY A 376 -11.31 1.73 5.46
N ARG A 377 -12.21 0.81 5.10
CA ARG A 377 -13.32 1.06 4.16
C ARG A 377 -14.40 1.97 4.73
N ILE A 378 -14.69 1.84 6.02
CA ILE A 378 -15.60 2.76 6.72
C ILE A 378 -14.96 4.14 6.85
N ARG A 379 -13.66 4.22 7.20
CA ARG A 379 -12.93 5.49 7.21
C ARG A 379 -12.97 6.17 5.84
N GLU A 380 -12.76 5.44 4.75
CA GLU A 380 -12.90 5.97 3.38
C GLU A 380 -14.32 6.48 3.07
N SER A 381 -15.36 5.80 3.56
CA SER A 381 -16.76 6.16 3.28
C SER A 381 -17.23 7.39 4.07
N TYR A 382 -16.81 7.52 5.33
CA TYR A 382 -17.31 8.56 6.25
C TYR A 382 -16.28 9.67 6.53
N ASN A 383 -15.00 9.49 6.16
CA ASN A 383 -13.88 10.38 6.46
C ASN A 383 -13.76 10.78 7.94
N LYS A 384 -14.00 9.80 8.83
CA LYS A 384 -13.87 9.90 10.29
C LYS A 384 -12.84 8.86 10.79
N PRO A 385 -12.18 9.06 11.94
CA PRO A 385 -11.45 7.99 12.60
C PRO A 385 -12.38 6.83 12.94
N VAL A 386 -11.95 5.60 12.66
CA VAL A 386 -12.77 4.39 12.86
C VAL A 386 -11.99 3.36 13.66
N LEU A 387 -12.64 2.76 14.67
CA LEU A 387 -12.25 1.49 15.28
C LEU A 387 -13.35 0.47 14.99
N VAL A 388 -12.97 -0.67 14.41
CA VAL A 388 -13.86 -1.84 14.30
C VAL A 388 -13.44 -2.87 15.32
N ILE A 389 -14.37 -3.29 16.16
CA ILE A 389 -14.17 -4.22 17.28
C ILE A 389 -15.01 -5.47 17.05
N THR A 390 -14.48 -6.62 17.45
CA THR A 390 -15.14 -7.92 17.33
C THR A 390 -14.82 -8.81 18.53
N ASP A 391 -15.57 -9.90 18.71
CA ASP A 391 -15.29 -10.88 19.75
C ASP A 391 -14.00 -11.65 19.41
N ALA A 392 -13.23 -11.98 20.44
CA ALA A 392 -12.03 -12.80 20.38
C ALA A 392 -12.05 -13.85 21.49
N GLU A 393 -11.06 -14.74 21.53
CA GLU A 393 -10.97 -15.79 22.56
C GLU A 393 -10.94 -15.19 23.98
N ASP A 394 -10.17 -14.12 24.18
CA ASP A 394 -10.03 -13.40 25.45
C ASP A 394 -10.64 -11.98 25.37
N GLY A 395 -11.97 -11.92 25.32
CA GLY A 395 -12.73 -10.66 25.32
C GLY A 395 -12.98 -10.12 23.92
N ALA A 396 -12.63 -8.87 23.67
CA ALA A 396 -12.79 -8.21 22.38
C ALA A 396 -11.45 -7.74 21.81
N LYS A 397 -11.33 -7.78 20.50
CA LYS A 397 -10.21 -7.22 19.76
C LYS A 397 -10.68 -6.27 18.68
N GLY A 398 -9.87 -5.27 18.36
CA GLY A 398 -10.22 -4.29 17.35
C GLY A 398 -9.04 -3.74 16.60
N SER A 399 -9.34 -3.19 15.43
CA SER A 399 -8.37 -2.46 14.62
C SER A 399 -8.92 -1.09 14.25
N GLY A 400 -8.06 -0.08 14.40
CA GLY A 400 -8.34 1.31 14.12
C GLY A 400 -7.67 1.82 12.85
N ARG A 401 -8.35 2.73 12.15
CA ARG A 401 -7.82 3.52 11.03
C ARG A 401 -8.19 4.98 11.22
N SER A 402 -7.19 5.86 11.14
CA SER A 402 -7.35 7.28 11.41
C SER A 402 -7.37 8.15 10.15
N ILE A 403 -7.66 9.43 10.35
CA ILE A 403 -7.50 10.52 9.38
C ILE A 403 -6.33 11.43 9.83
N PRO A 404 -5.70 12.22 8.93
CA PRO A 404 -4.53 13.04 9.27
C PRO A 404 -4.73 14.00 10.44
N ALA A 405 -5.97 14.48 10.67
CA ALA A 405 -6.30 15.40 11.74
C ALA A 405 -6.44 14.74 13.13
N TYR A 406 -6.35 13.41 13.22
CA TYR A 406 -6.56 12.66 14.46
C TYR A 406 -5.41 11.69 14.72
N ASN A 407 -4.60 11.95 15.74
CA ASN A 407 -3.56 11.01 16.15
C ASN A 407 -4.18 9.90 17.01
N MET A 408 -4.50 8.78 16.38
CA MET A 408 -5.20 7.68 17.04
C MET A 408 -4.39 7.07 18.19
N PHE A 409 -3.08 6.96 18.05
CA PHE A 409 -2.24 6.39 19.11
C PHE A 409 -2.24 7.27 20.37
N GLU A 410 -2.13 8.59 20.22
CA GLU A 410 -2.19 9.53 21.36
C GLU A 410 -3.55 9.49 22.07
N GLU A 411 -4.64 9.42 21.30
CA GLU A 411 -5.99 9.40 21.87
C GLU A 411 -6.31 8.09 22.58
N LEU A 412 -5.89 6.95 22.03
CA LEU A 412 -5.98 5.65 22.71
C LEU A 412 -5.11 5.62 23.98
N THR A 413 -3.90 6.20 23.94
CA THR A 413 -3.05 6.35 25.13
C THR A 413 -3.77 7.13 26.24
N GLY A 414 -4.59 8.13 25.88
CA GLY A 414 -5.40 8.90 26.82
C GLY A 414 -6.49 8.12 27.56
N VAL A 415 -6.85 6.92 27.09
CA VAL A 415 -7.86 6.03 27.68
C VAL A 415 -7.31 4.61 27.92
N LYS A 416 -6.00 4.51 28.14
CA LYS A 416 -5.28 3.23 28.20
C LYS A 416 -5.81 2.21 29.21
N ASP A 417 -6.49 2.68 30.27
CA ASP A 417 -7.08 1.86 31.32
C ASP A 417 -8.27 1.00 30.87
N VAL A 418 -8.79 1.27 29.67
CA VAL A 418 -9.83 0.46 29.03
C VAL A 418 -9.26 -0.83 28.42
N PHE A 419 -8.00 -0.83 28.00
CA PHE A 419 -7.40 -1.92 27.24
C PHE A 419 -6.70 -2.96 28.13
N THR A 420 -6.70 -4.21 27.69
CA THR A 420 -5.77 -5.24 28.16
C THR A 420 -4.44 -5.14 27.39
N LYS A 421 -4.50 -4.85 26.09
CA LYS A 421 -3.35 -4.62 25.21
C LYS A 421 -3.72 -3.57 24.16
N PHE A 422 -2.84 -2.64 23.85
CA PHE A 422 -3.01 -1.76 22.69
C PHE A 422 -1.65 -1.32 22.14
N GLY A 423 -1.63 -0.90 20.87
CA GLY A 423 -0.45 -0.38 20.21
C GLY A 423 -0.79 0.17 18.82
N GLY A 424 0.19 0.80 18.17
CA GLY A 424 0.05 1.30 16.82
C GLY A 424 0.78 2.63 16.59
N HIS A 425 0.28 3.36 15.59
CA HIS A 425 0.83 4.62 15.09
C HIS A 425 -0.30 5.65 14.89
N PRO A 426 0.00 6.91 14.54
CA PRO A 426 -1.04 7.94 14.39
C PRO A 426 -2.20 7.56 13.46
N MET A 427 -1.93 6.79 12.39
CA MET A 427 -2.91 6.44 11.36
C MET A 427 -3.58 5.06 11.52
N ALA A 428 -3.09 4.21 12.42
CA ALA A 428 -3.63 2.86 12.63
C ALA A 428 -3.29 2.32 14.02
N ALA A 429 -4.19 1.53 14.59
CA ALA A 429 -3.98 0.91 15.89
C ALA A 429 -4.58 -0.49 15.99
N GLY A 430 -4.07 -1.29 16.92
CA GLY A 430 -4.66 -2.55 17.37
C GLY A 430 -4.99 -2.47 18.86
N VAL A 431 -6.15 -2.99 19.26
CA VAL A 431 -6.63 -2.96 20.64
C VAL A 431 -7.16 -4.33 21.06
N SER A 432 -7.03 -4.63 22.35
CA SER A 432 -7.67 -5.74 23.04
C SER A 432 -8.26 -5.20 24.35
N LEU A 433 -9.49 -5.58 24.67
CA LEU A 433 -10.23 -5.05 25.82
C LEU A 433 -11.32 -6.04 26.28
N PRO A 434 -11.78 -5.97 27.54
CA PRO A 434 -12.97 -6.69 27.96
C PRO A 434 -14.20 -6.22 27.15
N THR A 435 -15.03 -7.15 26.69
CA THR A 435 -16.19 -6.87 25.82
C THR A 435 -17.15 -5.85 26.45
N GLU A 436 -17.31 -5.87 27.77
CA GLU A 436 -18.15 -4.94 28.52
C GLU A 436 -17.65 -3.48 28.49
N LYS A 437 -16.37 -3.24 28.15
CA LYS A 437 -15.80 -1.89 28.08
C LYS A 437 -15.89 -1.23 26.69
N VAL A 438 -16.49 -1.90 25.69
CA VAL A 438 -16.58 -1.36 24.32
C VAL A 438 -17.35 -0.04 24.26
N GLU A 439 -18.48 0.07 24.97
CA GLU A 439 -19.24 1.34 25.03
C GLU A 439 -18.53 2.42 25.86
N GLU A 440 -17.77 2.03 26.89
CA GLU A 440 -16.93 2.97 27.64
C GLU A 440 -15.86 3.58 26.72
N LEU A 441 -15.20 2.77 25.90
CA LEU A 441 -14.22 3.23 24.92
C LEU A 441 -14.84 4.26 23.96
N ARG A 442 -15.98 3.91 23.35
CA ARG A 442 -16.72 4.79 22.44
C ARG A 442 -17.02 6.15 23.06
N THR A 443 -17.55 6.13 24.28
CA THR A 443 -17.93 7.34 25.02
C THR A 443 -16.71 8.21 25.27
N ARG A 444 -15.64 7.64 25.86
CA ARG A 444 -14.46 8.42 26.24
C ARG A 444 -13.70 8.98 25.04
N LEU A 445 -13.63 8.26 23.92
CA LEU A 445 -13.01 8.78 22.69
C LEU A 445 -13.81 9.95 22.11
N ASN A 446 -15.14 9.89 22.09
CA ASN A 446 -15.96 10.98 21.55
C ASN A 446 -16.02 12.20 22.48
N GLU A 447 -15.99 12.01 23.80
CA GLU A 447 -15.89 13.12 24.78
C GLU A 447 -14.57 13.89 24.68
N ARG A 448 -13.46 13.17 24.40
CA ARG A 448 -12.14 13.77 24.21
C ARG A 448 -11.92 14.34 22.81
N CYS A 449 -12.73 13.93 21.83
CA CYS A 449 -12.53 14.28 20.44
C CYS A 449 -12.64 15.79 20.22
N THR A 450 -11.56 16.37 19.70
CA THR A 450 -11.45 17.80 19.35
C THR A 450 -11.72 18.08 17.88
N LEU A 451 -11.98 17.05 17.07
CA LEU A 451 -12.25 17.21 15.63
C LEU A 451 -13.47 18.08 15.38
N THR A 452 -13.34 18.95 14.38
CA THR A 452 -14.41 19.76 13.83
C THR A 452 -14.95 19.14 12.54
N GLU A 453 -16.10 19.64 12.06
CA GLU A 453 -16.64 19.23 10.76
C GLU A 453 -15.69 19.56 9.58
N ASP A 454 -14.83 20.58 9.67
CA ASP A 454 -13.84 20.89 8.61
C ASP A 454 -12.71 19.84 8.59
N ASP A 455 -12.31 19.33 9.76
CA ASP A 455 -11.26 18.31 9.88
C ASP A 455 -11.67 16.97 9.28
N MET A 456 -12.98 16.71 9.25
CA MET A 456 -13.60 15.50 8.70
C MET A 456 -14.01 15.66 7.22
N GLN A 457 -13.59 16.74 6.53
CA GLN A 457 -13.77 16.86 5.09
C GLN A 457 -12.61 16.25 4.30
N GLU A 458 -12.94 15.54 3.23
CA GLU A 458 -11.95 15.04 2.29
C GLU A 458 -11.22 16.22 1.63
N VAL A 459 -9.89 16.21 1.65
CA VAL A 459 -9.06 17.22 0.97
C VAL A 459 -8.52 16.65 -0.33
N ILE A 460 -8.94 17.23 -1.46
CA ILE A 460 -8.47 16.83 -2.79
C ILE A 460 -7.46 17.86 -3.29
N LYS A 461 -6.24 17.40 -3.55
CA LYS A 461 -5.17 18.21 -4.13
C LYS A 461 -5.25 18.09 -5.66
N ILE A 462 -5.40 19.23 -6.33
CA ILE A 462 -5.46 19.33 -7.78
C ILE A 462 -4.08 19.74 -8.28
N ASP A 463 -3.53 18.99 -9.23
CA ASP A 463 -2.19 19.23 -9.77
C ASP A 463 -2.18 20.36 -10.81
N CYS A 464 -3.23 20.49 -11.62
CA CYS A 464 -3.26 21.48 -12.70
C CYS A 464 -4.69 21.92 -13.06
N ASP A 465 -4.89 23.22 -13.22
CA ASP A 465 -6.07 23.80 -13.86
C ASP A 465 -5.88 23.79 -15.38
N MET A 466 -6.30 22.71 -16.03
CA MET A 466 -6.08 22.49 -17.47
C MET A 466 -7.38 22.67 -18.27
N PRO A 467 -7.37 23.43 -19.38
CA PRO A 467 -8.49 23.50 -20.30
C PRO A 467 -8.78 22.16 -20.98
N LEU A 468 -10.05 21.81 -21.16
CA LEU A 468 -10.44 20.59 -21.88
C LEU A 468 -9.97 20.60 -23.34
N ALA A 469 -9.97 21.78 -23.98
CA ALA A 469 -9.49 21.95 -25.35
C ALA A 469 -7.97 21.72 -25.51
N TYR A 470 -7.20 21.65 -24.41
CA TYR A 470 -5.77 21.36 -24.44
C TYR A 470 -5.47 19.85 -24.49
N ILE A 471 -6.45 19.00 -24.18
CA ILE A 471 -6.24 17.55 -24.12
C ILE A 471 -6.03 17.01 -25.55
N SER A 472 -4.86 16.42 -25.78
CA SER A 472 -4.54 15.64 -26.99
C SER A 472 -4.18 14.20 -26.63
N GLU A 473 -4.15 13.30 -27.61
CA GLU A 473 -3.66 11.94 -27.39
C GLU A 473 -2.19 11.94 -26.92
N GLU A 474 -1.33 12.80 -27.50
CA GLU A 474 0.08 12.87 -27.10
C GLU A 474 0.25 13.32 -25.64
N LEU A 475 -0.60 14.23 -25.17
CA LEU A 475 -0.56 14.67 -23.77
C LEU A 475 -0.97 13.54 -22.82
N VAL A 476 -2.02 12.79 -23.14
CA VAL A 476 -2.46 11.65 -22.31
C VAL A 476 -1.36 10.59 -22.27
N ASP A 477 -0.77 10.26 -23.42
CA ASP A 477 0.35 9.32 -23.50
C ASP A 477 1.58 9.85 -22.72
N SER A 478 1.82 11.16 -22.72
CA SER A 478 2.91 11.79 -21.95
C SER A 478 2.67 11.78 -20.44
N ILE A 479 1.41 11.78 -19.98
CA ILE A 479 1.08 11.64 -18.55
C ILE A 479 1.52 10.25 -18.06
N ASP A 480 1.40 9.21 -18.88
CA ASP A 480 1.81 7.85 -18.51
C ASP A 480 3.33 7.71 -18.28
N LEU A 481 4.14 8.65 -18.78
CA LEU A 481 5.58 8.72 -18.43
C LEU A 481 5.82 8.96 -16.94
N LEU A 482 4.84 9.53 -16.23
CA LEU A 482 4.90 9.77 -14.78
C LEU A 482 4.62 8.49 -13.97
N ALA A 483 4.15 7.42 -14.61
CA ALA A 483 3.99 6.11 -13.98
C ALA A 483 5.37 5.54 -13.55
N PRO A 484 5.43 4.62 -12.56
CA PRO A 484 4.32 3.98 -11.85
C PRO A 484 3.56 4.94 -10.92
N PHE A 485 2.22 4.86 -10.95
CA PHE A 485 1.35 5.63 -10.06
C PHE A 485 0.96 4.81 -8.82
N GLY A 486 1.07 5.40 -7.64
CA GLY A 486 0.79 4.75 -6.35
C GLY A 486 0.96 5.71 -5.17
N THR A 487 1.22 5.17 -3.98
CA THR A 487 1.47 6.00 -2.78
C THR A 487 2.64 6.95 -3.03
N GLY A 488 2.50 8.21 -2.63
CA GLY A 488 3.53 9.24 -2.88
C GLY A 488 3.66 9.70 -4.33
N ASN A 489 3.01 9.05 -5.29
CA ASN A 489 3.01 9.39 -6.71
C ASN A 489 1.65 9.09 -7.37
N THR A 490 0.59 9.76 -6.93
CA THR A 490 -0.78 9.48 -7.43
C THR A 490 -0.94 9.85 -8.91
N LYS A 491 -2.02 9.40 -9.56
CA LYS A 491 -2.37 9.93 -10.88
C LYS A 491 -2.63 11.45 -10.80
N PRO A 492 -2.24 12.23 -11.82
CA PRO A 492 -2.50 13.66 -11.82
C PRO A 492 -3.99 13.97 -11.88
N LEU A 493 -4.45 14.85 -10.98
CA LEU A 493 -5.81 15.36 -10.98
C LEU A 493 -5.85 16.76 -11.60
N PHE A 494 -6.73 16.93 -12.58
CA PHE A 494 -6.99 18.20 -13.21
C PHE A 494 -8.32 18.77 -12.75
N ALA A 495 -8.50 20.09 -12.84
CA ALA A 495 -9.80 20.68 -12.55
C ALA A 495 -10.14 21.84 -13.47
N LEU A 496 -11.44 22.00 -13.72
CA LEU A 496 -11.99 23.16 -14.39
C LEU A 496 -13.29 23.61 -13.72
N LYS A 497 -13.58 24.91 -13.77
CA LYS A 497 -14.81 25.49 -13.25
C LYS A 497 -15.84 25.71 -14.33
N ASN A 498 -17.11 25.63 -13.95
CA ASN A 498 -18.27 25.96 -14.79
C ASN A 498 -18.24 25.24 -16.16
N VAL A 499 -17.90 23.96 -16.17
CA VAL A 499 -17.91 23.13 -17.39
C VAL A 499 -19.36 22.90 -17.82
N PRO A 500 -19.78 23.34 -19.02
CA PRO A 500 -21.14 23.12 -19.48
C PRO A 500 -21.40 21.63 -19.73
N ILE A 501 -22.50 21.12 -19.16
CA ILE A 501 -22.96 19.74 -19.39
C ILE A 501 -24.07 19.79 -20.44
N LEU A 502 -23.82 19.22 -21.61
CA LEU A 502 -24.73 19.25 -22.75
C LEU A 502 -25.74 18.10 -22.72
N LYS A 503 -25.31 16.93 -22.23
CA LYS A 503 -26.12 15.71 -22.20
C LYS A 503 -25.66 14.77 -21.10
N ALA A 504 -26.59 14.01 -20.53
CA ALA A 504 -26.30 12.88 -19.64
C ALA A 504 -26.98 11.60 -20.17
N ALA A 505 -26.32 10.46 -20.05
CA ALA A 505 -26.89 9.17 -20.41
C ALA A 505 -26.41 8.10 -19.42
N TYR A 506 -27.35 7.34 -18.86
CA TYR A 506 -27.02 6.17 -18.07
C TYR A 506 -26.39 5.07 -18.94
N ILE A 507 -25.34 4.46 -18.42
CA ILE A 507 -24.62 3.35 -19.03
C ILE A 507 -24.31 2.28 -17.98
N GLY A 508 -23.79 1.15 -18.43
CA GLY A 508 -23.56 -0.02 -17.59
C GLY A 508 -24.73 -1.01 -17.65
N LYS A 509 -24.52 -2.23 -17.16
CA LYS A 509 -25.54 -3.30 -17.23
C LYS A 509 -26.81 -2.95 -16.46
N GLU A 510 -26.67 -2.17 -15.39
CA GLU A 510 -27.75 -1.76 -14.48
C GLU A 510 -28.04 -0.26 -14.59
N GLY A 511 -27.41 0.45 -15.53
CA GLY A 511 -27.54 1.91 -15.65
C GLY A 511 -26.85 2.68 -14.52
N GLN A 512 -25.85 2.09 -13.88
CA GLN A 512 -25.24 2.61 -12.66
C GLN A 512 -24.22 3.72 -12.85
N TYR A 513 -23.82 4.01 -14.10
CA TYR A 513 -22.82 5.03 -14.42
C TYR A 513 -23.39 6.07 -15.38
N LEU A 514 -22.76 7.24 -15.46
CA LEU A 514 -23.15 8.30 -16.40
C LEU A 514 -22.08 8.52 -17.45
N ARG A 515 -22.50 8.52 -18.72
CA ARG A 515 -21.78 9.16 -19.81
C ARG A 515 -22.34 10.56 -20.01
N LEU A 516 -21.53 11.55 -19.70
CA LEU A 516 -21.81 12.95 -19.94
C LEU A 516 -21.21 13.39 -21.28
N THR A 517 -21.86 14.37 -21.91
CA THR A 517 -21.25 15.16 -22.99
C THR A 517 -21.01 16.54 -22.43
N VAL A 518 -19.75 16.93 -22.30
CA VAL A 518 -19.34 18.25 -21.79
C VAL A 518 -18.88 19.13 -22.95
N GLN A 519 -18.94 20.44 -22.78
CA GLN A 519 -18.42 21.39 -23.77
C GLN A 519 -17.03 21.89 -23.35
N ALA A 520 -16.03 21.67 -24.22
CA ALA A 520 -14.72 22.30 -24.08
C ALA A 520 -14.80 23.80 -24.37
N GLU A 521 -13.77 24.54 -23.98
CA GLU A 521 -13.72 26.01 -24.07
C GLU A 521 -13.81 26.51 -25.52
N ASN A 522 -13.34 25.72 -26.49
CA ASN A 522 -13.44 26.01 -27.92
C ASN A 522 -14.81 25.62 -28.53
N GLY A 523 -15.78 25.18 -27.71
CA GLY A 523 -17.12 24.77 -28.11
C GLY A 523 -17.26 23.30 -28.51
N THR A 524 -16.16 22.55 -28.58
CA THR A 524 -16.15 21.13 -29.00
C THR A 524 -16.78 20.25 -27.92
N PRO A 525 -17.70 19.34 -28.27
CA PRO A 525 -18.20 18.36 -27.32
C PRO A 525 -17.14 17.30 -27.01
N MET A 526 -17.02 16.94 -25.73
CA MET A 526 -16.11 15.91 -25.23
C MET A 526 -16.89 14.91 -24.37
N THR A 527 -16.49 13.64 -24.42
CA THR A 527 -17.07 12.61 -23.55
C THR A 527 -16.47 12.71 -22.15
N ALA A 528 -17.33 12.72 -21.14
CA ALA A 528 -16.92 12.65 -19.74
C ALA A 528 -17.62 11.47 -19.07
N MET A 529 -16.87 10.66 -18.33
CA MET A 529 -17.37 9.43 -17.72
C MET A 529 -17.40 9.58 -16.21
N LEU A 530 -18.58 9.38 -15.60
CA LEU A 530 -18.77 9.42 -14.16
C LEU A 530 -19.18 8.04 -13.67
N PHE A 531 -18.29 7.41 -12.89
CA PHE A 531 -18.46 6.04 -12.40
C PHE A 531 -18.88 5.97 -10.91
N ARG A 532 -18.83 7.09 -10.20
CA ARG A 532 -19.11 7.17 -8.76
C ARG A 532 -20.02 8.35 -8.48
N ASN A 533 -20.72 8.28 -7.35
CA ASN A 533 -21.55 9.37 -6.84
C ASN A 533 -22.60 9.90 -7.85
N VAL A 534 -23.16 9.00 -8.67
CA VAL A 534 -24.17 9.35 -9.67
C VAL A 534 -25.43 9.94 -9.03
N PRO A 535 -26.02 9.33 -7.98
CA PRO A 535 -27.18 9.91 -7.30
C PRO A 535 -26.92 11.31 -6.74
N GLU A 536 -25.73 11.56 -6.20
CA GLU A 536 -25.32 12.85 -5.66
C GLU A 536 -25.16 13.89 -6.78
N PHE A 537 -24.66 13.49 -7.95
CA PHE A 537 -24.59 14.36 -9.12
C PHE A 537 -25.98 14.80 -9.57
N GLU A 538 -26.92 13.86 -9.64
CA GLU A 538 -28.30 14.14 -10.00
C GLU A 538 -28.99 15.07 -9.01
N ALA A 539 -28.85 14.78 -7.71
CA ALA A 539 -29.40 15.60 -6.64
C ALA A 539 -28.84 17.03 -6.71
N LEU A 540 -27.54 17.18 -6.92
CA LEU A 540 -26.89 18.49 -7.00
C LEU A 540 -27.34 19.29 -8.23
N VAL A 541 -27.51 18.64 -9.39
CA VAL A 541 -28.06 19.29 -10.58
C VAL A 541 -29.50 19.76 -10.32
N ALA A 542 -30.32 18.91 -9.71
CA ALA A 542 -31.71 19.24 -9.39
C ALA A 542 -31.81 20.37 -8.36
N GLU A 543 -30.93 20.40 -7.37
CA GLU A 543 -30.84 21.45 -6.35
C GLU A 543 -30.44 22.80 -6.97
N LYS A 544 -29.39 22.80 -7.80
CA LYS A 544 -28.78 24.03 -8.35
C LYS A 544 -29.55 24.62 -9.54
N TYR A 545 -30.16 23.77 -10.37
CA TYR A 545 -30.79 24.17 -11.63
C TYR A 545 -32.29 23.84 -11.71
N GLY A 546 -32.85 23.21 -10.68
CA GLY A 546 -34.25 22.79 -10.62
C GLY A 546 -34.49 21.37 -11.14
N ALA A 547 -35.57 20.75 -10.69
CA ALA A 547 -35.88 19.33 -10.96
C ALA A 547 -36.02 18.98 -12.46
N THR A 548 -36.36 19.94 -13.32
CA THR A 548 -36.48 19.72 -14.77
C THR A 548 -35.15 19.74 -15.51
N ALA A 549 -34.07 20.27 -14.89
CA ALA A 549 -32.76 20.34 -15.52
C ALA A 549 -32.16 18.96 -15.78
N TRP A 550 -32.35 18.01 -14.86
CA TRP A 550 -31.94 16.62 -15.04
C TRP A 550 -32.67 15.94 -16.21
N GLN A 551 -33.98 16.19 -16.33
CA GLN A 551 -34.79 15.68 -17.45
C GLN A 551 -34.34 16.28 -18.79
N ALA A 552 -33.99 17.57 -18.82
CA ALA A 552 -33.45 18.21 -20.01
C ALA A 552 -32.12 17.57 -20.44
N LEU A 553 -31.19 17.34 -19.50
CA LEU A 553 -29.91 16.68 -19.76
C LEU A 553 -30.05 15.28 -20.33
N THR A 554 -30.94 14.47 -19.74
CA THR A 554 -31.16 13.08 -20.15
C THR A 554 -31.94 12.97 -21.46
N SER A 555 -32.82 13.93 -21.74
CA SER A 555 -33.57 14.03 -23.01
C SER A 555 -32.80 14.71 -24.14
N GLY A 556 -31.62 15.28 -23.85
CA GLY A 556 -30.80 16.02 -24.81
C GLY A 556 -31.40 17.37 -25.24
N GLN A 557 -32.23 17.97 -24.39
CA GLN A 557 -32.75 19.33 -24.62
C GLN A 557 -31.69 20.38 -24.25
N PRO A 558 -31.74 21.59 -24.84
CA PRO A 558 -30.86 22.68 -24.46
C PRO A 558 -30.94 22.95 -22.95
N THR A 559 -29.78 23.11 -22.32
CA THR A 559 -29.64 23.30 -20.88
C THR A 559 -28.53 24.31 -20.59
N ASN A 560 -28.57 24.91 -19.41
CA ASN A 560 -27.55 25.82 -18.87
C ASN A 560 -26.80 25.20 -17.68
N VAL A 561 -26.93 23.88 -17.47
CA VAL A 561 -26.22 23.18 -16.39
C VAL A 561 -24.72 23.28 -16.61
N ALA A 562 -24.01 23.74 -15.58
CA ALA A 562 -22.56 23.81 -15.57
C ALA A 562 -22.02 23.36 -14.21
N MET A 563 -20.97 22.56 -14.23
CA MET A 563 -20.39 21.95 -13.04
C MET A 563 -18.92 22.28 -12.93
N ASP A 564 -18.43 22.51 -11.73
CA ASP A 564 -16.99 22.45 -11.47
C ASP A 564 -16.61 20.97 -11.47
N LEU A 565 -15.58 20.57 -12.23
CA LEU A 565 -15.16 19.18 -12.38
C LEU A 565 -13.71 19.01 -11.96
N ILE A 566 -13.43 17.97 -11.17
CA ILE A 566 -12.11 17.35 -11.07
C ILE A 566 -12.12 16.14 -12.00
N TYR A 567 -11.08 16.01 -12.83
CA TYR A 567 -11.05 14.99 -13.86
C TYR A 567 -9.65 14.46 -14.16
N GLU A 568 -9.60 13.25 -14.71
CA GLU A 568 -8.41 12.64 -15.33
C GLU A 568 -8.61 12.53 -16.86
N PRO A 569 -7.70 13.06 -17.68
CA PRO A 569 -7.65 12.78 -19.11
C PRO A 569 -7.44 11.28 -19.37
N SER A 570 -8.14 10.73 -20.37
CA SER A 570 -8.04 9.31 -20.71
C SER A 570 -8.29 9.09 -22.20
N ILE A 571 -7.72 8.01 -22.75
CA ILE A 571 -8.00 7.54 -24.09
C ILE A 571 -8.89 6.29 -24.00
N ASN A 572 -10.06 6.36 -24.61
CA ASN A 572 -10.89 5.19 -24.85
C ASN A 572 -10.48 4.54 -26.18
N GLU A 573 -9.99 3.31 -26.10
CA GLU A 573 -9.68 2.48 -27.26
C GLU A 573 -10.73 1.38 -27.44
N PHE A 574 -11.47 1.44 -28.54
CA PHE A 574 -12.50 0.46 -28.85
C PHE A 574 -12.47 0.08 -30.32
N ARG A 575 -12.29 -1.23 -30.59
CA ARG A 575 -12.18 -1.79 -31.96
C ARG A 575 -11.12 -1.09 -32.82
N GLY A 576 -9.99 -0.71 -32.22
CA GLY A 576 -8.89 -0.02 -32.89
C GLY A 576 -9.11 1.48 -33.12
N ASN A 577 -10.21 2.07 -32.66
CA ASN A 577 -10.41 3.51 -32.65
C ASN A 577 -10.04 4.07 -31.27
N ARG A 578 -9.14 5.06 -31.24
CA ARG A 578 -8.82 5.86 -30.06
C ARG A 578 -9.68 7.11 -30.04
N SER A 579 -10.13 7.51 -28.86
CA SER A 579 -10.94 8.71 -28.66
C SER A 579 -10.62 9.32 -27.30
N ILE A 580 -10.45 10.64 -27.27
CA ILE A 580 -10.17 11.39 -26.04
C ILE A 580 -11.45 11.51 -25.21
N GLN A 581 -11.32 11.28 -23.91
CA GLN A 581 -12.36 11.49 -22.92
C GLN A 581 -11.76 11.98 -21.60
N ILE A 582 -12.62 12.38 -20.68
CA ILE A 582 -12.24 12.62 -19.29
C ILE A 582 -12.98 11.69 -18.35
N MET A 583 -12.32 11.28 -17.27
CA MET A 583 -12.90 10.53 -16.16
C MET A 583 -13.19 11.55 -15.06
N VAL A 584 -14.46 11.70 -14.67
CA VAL A 584 -14.86 12.65 -13.64
C VAL A 584 -14.65 12.00 -12.27
N GLU A 585 -13.72 12.55 -11.50
CA GLU A 585 -13.37 12.06 -10.15
C GLU A 585 -14.15 12.80 -9.06
N ASN A 586 -14.46 14.08 -9.26
CA ASN A 586 -15.28 14.86 -8.32
C ASN A 586 -16.00 16.02 -9.02
N PHE A 587 -17.06 16.56 -8.40
CA PHE A 587 -17.88 17.62 -8.99
C PHE A 587 -18.51 18.55 -7.93
N LYS A 588 -18.83 19.79 -8.31
CA LYS A 588 -19.55 20.80 -7.51
C LYS A 588 -20.42 21.75 -8.34
#